data_AF-A0A2U2MQ89-F1
#
_entry.id   AF-A0A2U2MQ89-F1
#
_cell.length_a   1.000
_cell.length_b   1.000
_cell.length_c   1.000
_cell.angle_alpha   90.00
_cell.angle_beta   90.00
_cell.angle_gamma   90.00
#
_symmetry.space_group_name_H-M   'P 1'
#
loop_
_entity.id
_entity.type
_entity.pdbx_description
1 polymer ?
#
loop_
_entity_poly.entity_id
_entity_poly.type
_entity_poly.pdbx_seq_one_letter_code
_entity_poly.pdbx_strand_id
1 'polypeptide(L)'
;MTLKVIDSHFHIWDPQAQDLPWLAGLPKLRHPYAIEDLQAEYAQFGVDFLGGVYVEVDAADYEQEDRLLYENRSPKILKRMLRATLSPYMRVPINADGIREPLHVGSSPRGRCLEPSFIEGLRAMAAKGLPFELCNRGEELPDMARAFAQVPEATVILDHLGNAPGLDDATKRALGAMAALPNSYIKVSGDNPVDPDVVRFVRDVFGPRKVLYASNWPVVELNSTFAAHFRLMLDMFGEDEDFFMNNAVRAYGIEL
;
A
#
# COMPACT_ATOMS: atom_id res chain seq x y z
N MET A 1 -7.13 26.18 6.62
CA MET A 1 -7.24 25.13 7.66
C MET A 1 -5.96 24.31 7.56
N THR A 2 -5.46 23.72 8.64
CA THR A 2 -4.28 22.85 8.55
C THR A 2 -4.64 21.60 7.74
N LEU A 3 -3.84 21.28 6.71
CA LEU A 3 -4.03 20.07 5.90
C LEU A 3 -3.99 18.83 6.79
N LYS A 4 -5.02 17.99 6.69
CA LYS A 4 -5.10 16.69 7.38
C LYS A 4 -4.53 15.60 6.49
N VAL A 5 -3.71 14.72 7.08
CA VAL A 5 -3.01 13.66 6.35
C VAL A 5 -3.25 12.31 6.99
N ILE A 6 -3.66 11.34 6.16
CA ILE A 6 -3.61 9.91 6.44
C ILE A 6 -2.56 9.31 5.51
N ASP A 7 -1.54 8.68 6.08
CA ASP A 7 -0.55 7.95 5.30
C ASP A 7 -1.07 6.55 4.96
N SER A 8 -1.46 6.29 3.71
CA SER A 8 -2.03 4.99 3.35
C SER A 8 -1.00 3.86 3.21
N HIS A 9 0.30 4.13 3.35
CA HIS A 9 1.32 3.09 3.25
C HIS A 9 2.59 3.50 4.00
N PHE A 10 2.77 2.92 5.19
CA PHE A 10 4.03 3.00 5.93
C PHE A 10 4.39 1.63 6.52
N HIS A 11 5.65 1.51 6.93
CA HIS A 11 6.21 0.35 7.59
C HIS A 11 6.88 0.74 8.90
N ILE A 12 6.91 -0.18 9.85
CA ILE A 12 7.71 -0.12 11.08
C ILE A 12 8.29 -1.50 11.34
N TRP A 13 9.51 -1.54 11.88
CA TRP A 13 10.18 -2.79 12.22
C TRP A 13 11.31 -2.55 13.22
N ASP A 14 11.77 -3.61 13.87
CA ASP A 14 13.00 -3.63 14.65
C ASP A 14 13.90 -4.79 14.20
N PRO A 15 15.04 -4.53 13.53
CA PRO A 15 15.95 -5.58 13.05
C PRO A 15 16.65 -6.37 14.17
N GLN A 16 16.52 -5.95 15.44
CA GLN A 16 17.01 -6.71 16.60
C GLN A 16 15.98 -7.75 17.09
N ALA A 17 14.69 -7.49 16.88
CA ALA A 17 13.61 -8.34 17.35
C ALA A 17 13.01 -9.23 16.25
N GLN A 18 13.03 -8.73 15.00
CA GLN A 18 12.44 -9.38 13.83
C GLN A 18 13.52 -9.81 12.83
N ASP A 19 13.26 -10.91 12.11
CA ASP A 19 14.06 -11.33 10.97
C ASP A 19 13.43 -10.84 9.66
N LEU A 20 14.13 -9.93 8.98
CA LEU A 20 13.74 -9.35 7.69
C LEU A 20 14.85 -9.65 6.67
N PRO A 21 14.78 -10.78 5.94
CA PRO A 21 15.84 -11.19 5.02
C PRO A 21 16.17 -10.15 3.94
N TRP A 22 15.17 -9.39 3.49
CA TRP A 22 15.33 -8.37 2.45
C TRP A 22 16.13 -7.13 2.90
N LEU A 23 16.34 -6.93 4.21
CA LEU A 23 17.23 -5.87 4.73
C LEU A 23 18.72 -6.20 4.51
N ALA A 24 19.06 -7.43 4.14
CA ALA A 24 20.44 -7.81 3.84
C ALA A 24 20.99 -6.95 2.69
N GLY A 25 22.13 -6.29 2.92
CA GLY A 25 22.74 -5.38 1.95
C GLY A 25 22.17 -3.96 1.92
N LEU A 26 21.18 -3.64 2.77
CA LEU A 26 20.56 -2.32 2.89
C LEU A 26 20.89 -1.66 4.24
N PRO A 27 22.14 -1.23 4.49
CA PRO A 27 22.55 -0.70 5.80
C PRO A 27 21.75 0.53 6.23
N LYS A 28 21.26 1.34 5.28
CA LYS A 28 20.43 2.52 5.55
C LYS A 28 19.09 2.20 6.23
N LEU A 29 18.55 1.00 6.02
CA LEU A 29 17.27 0.56 6.56
C LEU A 29 17.42 -0.38 7.76
N ARG A 30 18.66 -0.71 8.14
CA ARG A 30 18.95 -1.65 9.24
C ARG A 30 18.96 -0.94 10.59
N HIS A 31 17.88 -0.21 10.86
CA HIS A 31 17.60 0.51 12.10
C HIS A 31 16.18 0.18 12.58
N PRO A 32 15.90 0.32 13.89
CA PRO A 32 14.54 0.31 14.37
C PRO A 32 13.82 1.56 13.85
N TYR A 33 12.60 1.37 13.36
CA TYR A 33 11.70 2.43 12.92
C TYR A 33 10.37 2.27 13.63
N ALA A 34 9.95 3.30 14.35
CA ALA A 34 8.70 3.34 15.10
C ALA A 34 7.72 4.35 14.49
N ILE A 35 6.44 4.25 14.85
CA ILE A 35 5.40 5.17 14.37
C ILE A 35 5.64 6.60 14.86
N GLU A 36 6.30 6.76 16.00
CA GLU A 36 6.71 8.04 16.56
C GLU A 36 7.74 8.76 15.67
N ASP A 37 8.62 8.03 14.98
CA ASP A 37 9.58 8.61 14.05
C ASP A 37 8.86 9.20 12.83
N LEU A 38 7.89 8.46 12.28
CA LEU A 38 7.03 8.95 11.20
C LEU A 38 6.20 10.18 11.62
N GLN A 39 5.69 10.19 12.86
CA GLN A 39 5.02 11.38 13.41
C GLN A 39 5.96 12.59 13.44
N ALA A 40 7.24 12.39 13.78
CA ALA A 40 8.25 13.44 13.79
C ALA A 40 8.54 13.98 12.38
N GLU A 41 8.51 13.12 11.36
CA GLU A 41 8.60 13.52 9.95
C GLU A 41 7.46 14.46 9.55
N TYR A 42 6.20 14.08 9.79
CA TYR A 42 5.05 14.94 9.47
C TYR A 42 5.03 16.25 10.27
N ALA A 43 5.49 16.25 11.52
CA ALA A 43 5.54 17.44 12.37
C ALA A 43 6.41 18.56 11.76
N GLN A 44 7.44 18.21 10.99
CA GLN A 44 8.30 19.18 10.29
C GLN A 44 7.57 19.98 9.20
N PHE A 45 6.43 19.49 8.71
CA PHE A 45 5.65 20.12 7.65
C PHE A 45 4.45 20.93 8.16
N GLY A 46 4.19 20.91 9.47
CA GLY A 46 3.07 21.65 10.06
C GLY A 46 1.69 21.16 9.63
N VAL A 47 1.58 19.90 9.17
CA VAL A 47 0.31 19.24 8.82
C VAL A 47 -0.29 18.51 10.02
N ASP A 48 -1.60 18.26 9.98
CA ASP A 48 -2.30 17.46 10.99
C ASP A 48 -2.25 15.98 10.58
N PHE A 49 -1.22 15.27 11.04
CA PHE A 49 -1.08 13.83 10.81
C PHE A 49 -2.09 13.05 11.65
N LEU A 50 -3.14 12.53 11.02
CA LEU A 50 -4.20 11.77 11.70
C LEU A 50 -3.75 10.36 12.09
N GLY A 51 -2.88 9.76 11.28
CA GLY A 51 -2.34 8.42 11.45
C GLY A 51 -2.05 7.78 10.09
N GLY A 52 -1.72 6.48 10.08
CA GLY A 52 -1.42 5.76 8.87
C GLY A 52 -1.96 4.34 8.84
N VAL A 53 -1.90 3.74 7.65
CA VAL A 53 -2.17 2.33 7.38
C VAL A 53 -0.85 1.58 7.35
N TYR A 54 -0.65 0.72 8.34
CA TYR A 54 0.50 -0.17 8.39
C TYR A 54 0.36 -1.23 7.31
N VAL A 55 1.47 -1.53 6.61
CA VAL A 55 1.55 -2.63 5.67
C VAL A 55 2.68 -3.57 6.10
N GLU A 56 2.42 -4.88 6.05
CA GLU A 56 3.37 -5.94 6.42
C GLU A 56 4.75 -5.74 5.79
N VAL A 57 5.79 -6.22 6.47
CA VAL A 57 7.19 -5.91 6.16
C VAL A 57 7.95 -7.11 5.60
N ASP A 58 7.24 -8.11 5.08
CA ASP A 58 7.77 -9.39 4.60
C ASP A 58 8.71 -10.04 5.63
N ALA A 59 8.30 -10.01 6.90
CA ALA A 59 9.01 -10.66 7.98
C ALA A 59 9.05 -12.18 7.76
N ALA A 60 10.15 -12.82 8.17
CA ALA A 60 10.30 -14.27 8.07
C ALA A 60 9.29 -15.01 8.97
N ASP A 61 8.99 -14.45 10.13
CA ASP A 61 7.98 -14.93 11.08
C ASP A 61 6.78 -13.97 11.09
N TYR A 62 5.76 -14.30 10.29
CA TYR A 62 4.53 -13.52 10.19
C TYR A 62 3.68 -13.57 11.47
N GLU A 63 3.76 -14.66 12.27
CA GLU A 63 3.02 -14.75 13.54
C GLU A 63 3.63 -13.81 14.59
N GLN A 64 4.96 -13.66 14.58
CA GLN A 64 5.63 -12.65 15.39
C GLN A 64 5.20 -11.23 14.97
N GLU A 65 5.14 -10.94 13.67
CA GLU A 65 4.67 -9.65 13.14
C GLU A 65 3.22 -9.35 13.58
N ASP A 66 2.31 -10.31 13.43
CA ASP A 66 0.91 -10.21 13.86
C ASP A 66 0.81 -9.82 15.35
N ARG A 67 1.60 -10.48 16.21
CA ARG A 67 1.65 -10.23 17.65
C ARG A 67 2.21 -8.84 17.97
N LEU A 68 3.31 -8.43 17.33
CA LEU A 68 3.91 -7.12 17.55
C LEU A 68 2.95 -5.99 17.19
N LEU A 69 2.19 -6.13 16.10
CA LEU A 69 1.19 -5.14 15.68
C LEU A 69 -0.10 -5.17 16.51
N TYR A 70 -0.41 -6.29 17.16
CA TYR A 70 -1.45 -6.36 18.18
C TYR A 70 -1.04 -5.66 19.47
N GLU A 71 0.20 -5.87 19.92
CA GLU A 71 0.76 -5.26 21.14
C GLU A 71 1.01 -3.76 20.97
N ASN A 72 1.30 -3.30 19.76
CA ASN A 72 1.41 -1.87 19.45
C ASN A 72 0.02 -1.20 19.45
N ARG A 73 -0.25 -0.48 20.54
CA ARG A 73 -1.51 0.26 20.78
C ARG A 73 -1.46 1.72 20.36
N SER A 74 -0.51 2.12 19.53
CA SER A 74 -0.46 3.51 19.05
C SER A 74 -1.76 3.87 18.32
N PRO A 75 -2.43 4.97 18.69
CA PRO A 75 -3.64 5.43 18.00
C PRO A 75 -3.34 5.96 16.59
N LYS A 76 -2.05 6.11 16.23
CA LYS A 76 -1.62 6.52 14.89
C LYS A 76 -1.54 5.36 13.90
N ILE A 77 -1.73 4.12 14.34
CA ILE A 77 -1.92 2.98 13.45
C ILE A 77 -3.42 2.78 13.24
N LEU A 78 -3.96 3.38 12.19
CA LEU A 78 -5.40 3.41 11.90
C LEU A 78 -5.89 2.06 11.36
N LYS A 79 -5.07 1.38 10.56
CA LYS A 79 -5.37 0.08 9.93
C LYS A 79 -4.11 -0.77 9.80
N ARG A 80 -4.29 -2.10 9.80
CA ARG A 80 -3.22 -3.11 9.71
C ARG A 80 -3.45 -4.02 8.51
N MET A 81 -2.63 -3.86 7.47
CA MET A 81 -2.60 -4.75 6.31
C MET A 81 -1.56 -5.84 6.56
N LEU A 82 -2.01 -7.02 7.02
CA LEU A 82 -1.14 -8.12 7.45
C LEU A 82 -0.97 -9.17 6.35
N ARG A 83 0.00 -10.07 6.53
CA ARG A 83 0.34 -11.06 5.52
C ARG A 83 -0.57 -12.28 5.58
N ALA A 84 -1.10 -12.70 4.43
CA ALA A 84 -1.69 -14.03 4.26
C ALA A 84 -1.64 -14.49 2.80
N THR A 85 -1.66 -15.79 2.57
CA THR A 85 -1.82 -16.37 1.23
C THR A 85 -3.30 -16.52 0.90
N LEU A 86 -3.75 -15.90 -0.19
CA LEU A 86 -5.15 -15.89 -0.59
C LEU A 86 -5.65 -17.29 -0.93
N SER A 87 -6.72 -17.66 -0.25
CA SER A 87 -7.52 -18.85 -0.49
C SER A 87 -8.86 -18.68 0.22
N PRO A 88 -9.93 -19.39 -0.18
CA PRO A 88 -11.22 -19.29 0.51
C PRO A 88 -11.18 -19.79 1.97
N TYR A 89 -10.08 -20.44 2.38
CA TYR A 89 -9.82 -20.97 3.72
C TYR A 89 -8.54 -20.36 4.35
N MET A 90 -8.12 -19.18 3.87
CA MET A 90 -6.93 -18.50 4.38
C MET A 90 -7.05 -18.20 5.87
N ARG A 91 -5.93 -18.24 6.58
CA ARG A 91 -5.85 -17.73 7.95
C ARG A 91 -5.69 -16.22 7.89
N VAL A 92 -6.60 -15.51 8.54
CA VAL A 92 -6.54 -14.06 8.69
C VAL A 92 -6.30 -13.77 10.18
N PRO A 93 -5.25 -13.02 10.54
CA PRO A 93 -5.05 -12.58 11.91
C PRO A 93 -6.26 -11.78 12.39
N ILE A 94 -6.72 -12.03 13.62
CA ILE A 94 -7.95 -11.39 14.13
C ILE A 94 -7.84 -9.87 14.24
N ASN A 95 -6.61 -9.34 14.30
CA ASN A 95 -6.27 -7.92 14.33
C ASN A 95 -5.90 -7.35 12.95
N ALA A 96 -6.04 -8.13 11.87
CA ALA A 96 -5.85 -7.62 10.51
C ALA A 96 -7.10 -6.85 10.06
N ASP A 97 -6.89 -5.65 9.54
CA ASP A 97 -7.93 -4.87 8.88
C ASP A 97 -8.02 -5.17 7.38
N GLY A 98 -7.00 -5.82 6.82
CA GLY A 98 -6.94 -6.31 5.45
C GLY A 98 -5.66 -7.12 5.21
N ILE A 99 -5.46 -7.60 3.98
CA ILE A 99 -4.38 -8.55 3.67
C ILE A 99 -3.50 -8.07 2.52
N ARG A 100 -2.20 -8.33 2.61
CA ARG A 100 -1.25 -8.34 1.49
C ARG A 100 -0.71 -9.75 1.28
N GLU A 101 -0.71 -10.23 0.04
CA GLU A 101 0.11 -11.38 -0.38
C GLU A 101 1.27 -10.82 -1.22
N PRO A 102 2.55 -10.98 -0.82
CA PRO A 102 3.68 -10.48 -1.61
C PRO A 102 3.77 -11.16 -2.99
N LEU A 103 3.44 -10.43 -4.06
CA LEU A 103 3.50 -10.96 -5.44
C LEU A 103 4.75 -10.49 -6.21
N HIS A 104 5.42 -9.43 -5.73
CA HIS A 104 6.61 -8.88 -6.37
C HIS A 104 7.90 -9.67 -6.07
N VAL A 105 7.91 -10.47 -5.00
CA VAL A 105 9.12 -11.15 -4.50
C VAL A 105 9.60 -12.30 -5.41
N GLY A 106 10.89 -12.60 -5.34
CA GLY A 106 11.56 -13.65 -6.15
C GLY A 106 10.92 -15.04 -6.05
N SER A 107 10.35 -15.37 -4.90
CA SER A 107 9.72 -16.66 -4.61
C SER A 107 8.27 -16.77 -5.09
N SER A 108 7.62 -15.66 -5.43
CA SER A 108 6.21 -15.69 -5.87
C SER A 108 6.12 -16.09 -7.35
N PRO A 109 5.32 -17.12 -7.70
CA PRO A 109 5.21 -17.59 -9.07
C PRO A 109 4.41 -16.62 -9.94
N ARG A 110 4.85 -16.44 -11.19
CA ARG A 110 4.09 -15.68 -12.19
C ARG A 110 2.71 -16.32 -12.40
N GLY A 111 1.68 -15.50 -12.50
CA GLY A 111 0.30 -15.96 -12.71
C GLY A 111 -0.40 -16.44 -11.44
N ARG A 112 0.20 -16.28 -10.25
CA ARG A 112 -0.43 -16.57 -8.96
C ARG A 112 -1.84 -15.95 -8.83
N CYS A 113 -2.02 -14.72 -9.31
CA CYS A 113 -3.30 -14.03 -9.28
C CYS A 113 -4.40 -14.64 -10.17
N LEU A 114 -4.01 -15.50 -11.13
CA LEU A 114 -4.94 -16.17 -12.05
C LEU A 114 -5.39 -17.54 -11.50
N GLU A 115 -4.80 -18.01 -10.42
CA GLU A 115 -5.17 -19.28 -9.80
C GLU A 115 -6.58 -19.20 -9.19
N PRO A 116 -7.40 -20.25 -9.29
CA PRO A 116 -8.75 -20.26 -8.70
C PRO A 116 -8.75 -19.93 -7.20
N SER A 117 -7.76 -20.42 -6.45
CA SER A 117 -7.62 -20.15 -5.01
C SER A 117 -7.44 -18.66 -4.71
N PHE A 118 -6.72 -17.92 -5.55
CA PHE A 118 -6.54 -16.48 -5.39
C PHE A 118 -7.87 -15.73 -5.61
N ILE A 119 -8.57 -16.05 -6.71
CA ILE A 119 -9.86 -15.44 -7.06
C ILE A 119 -10.93 -15.76 -6.00
N GLU A 120 -10.98 -17.00 -5.51
CA GLU A 120 -11.89 -17.41 -4.44
C GLU A 120 -11.52 -16.75 -3.10
N GLY A 121 -10.22 -16.57 -2.82
CA GLY A 121 -9.73 -15.81 -1.67
C GLY A 121 -10.17 -14.35 -1.71
N LEU A 122 -10.07 -13.68 -2.86
CA LEU A 122 -10.57 -12.30 -3.04
C LEU A 122 -12.07 -12.20 -2.75
N ARG A 123 -12.87 -13.16 -3.21
CA ARG A 123 -14.32 -13.20 -2.90
C ARG A 123 -14.57 -13.36 -1.40
N ALA A 124 -13.79 -14.24 -0.74
CA ALA A 124 -13.88 -14.43 0.70
C ALA A 124 -13.53 -13.14 1.48
N MET A 125 -12.50 -12.41 1.03
CA MET A 125 -12.13 -11.10 1.58
C MET A 125 -13.23 -10.06 1.39
N ALA A 126 -13.76 -9.94 0.17
CA ALA A 126 -14.82 -8.99 -0.16
C ALA A 126 -16.07 -9.22 0.70
N ALA A 127 -16.49 -10.48 0.90
CA ALA A 127 -17.61 -10.85 1.75
C ALA A 127 -17.40 -10.49 3.25
N LYS A 128 -16.15 -10.24 3.66
CA LYS A 128 -15.78 -9.80 5.01
C LYS A 128 -15.42 -8.32 5.09
N GLY A 129 -15.46 -7.59 3.98
CA GLY A 129 -15.05 -6.19 3.92
C GLY A 129 -13.55 -5.99 4.13
N LEU A 130 -12.72 -7.01 3.87
CA LEU A 130 -11.27 -6.92 3.98
C LEU A 130 -10.67 -6.42 2.65
N PRO A 131 -10.00 -5.25 2.61
CA PRO A 131 -9.25 -4.81 1.44
C PRO A 131 -8.02 -5.70 1.17
N PHE A 132 -7.64 -5.76 -0.10
CA PHE A 132 -6.41 -6.42 -0.56
C PHE A 132 -5.38 -5.38 -1.03
N GLU A 133 -4.17 -5.42 -0.48
CA GLU A 133 -3.01 -4.68 -1.00
C GLU A 133 -2.36 -5.46 -2.14
N LEU A 134 -2.26 -4.84 -3.31
CA LEU A 134 -1.59 -5.37 -4.48
C LEU A 134 -0.21 -4.74 -4.64
N CYS A 135 0.83 -5.51 -4.29
CA CYS A 135 2.21 -5.21 -4.68
C CYS A 135 2.75 -6.32 -5.60
N ASN A 136 2.76 -6.04 -6.91
CA ASN A 136 3.15 -6.95 -7.99
C ASN A 136 4.39 -6.47 -8.75
N ARG A 137 4.90 -7.31 -9.66
CA ARG A 137 5.90 -6.88 -10.65
C ARG A 137 5.21 -6.11 -11.78
N GLY A 138 5.85 -5.08 -12.31
CA GLY A 138 5.25 -4.20 -13.31
C GLY A 138 4.72 -4.91 -14.56
N GLU A 139 5.44 -5.90 -15.08
CA GLU A 139 5.04 -6.68 -16.25
C GLU A 139 3.81 -7.58 -16.03
N GLU A 140 3.37 -7.76 -14.79
CA GLU A 140 2.24 -8.61 -14.41
C GLU A 140 0.92 -7.84 -14.24
N LEU A 141 0.94 -6.51 -14.41
CA LEU A 141 -0.27 -5.69 -14.34
C LEU A 141 -1.44 -6.19 -15.22
N PRO A 142 -1.22 -6.71 -16.46
CA PRO A 142 -2.31 -7.28 -17.24
C PRO A 142 -3.00 -8.48 -16.58
N ASP A 143 -2.26 -9.30 -15.83
CA ASP A 143 -2.81 -10.46 -15.14
C ASP A 143 -3.62 -10.04 -13.93
N MET A 144 -3.15 -9.02 -13.20
CA MET A 144 -3.87 -8.40 -12.10
C MET A 144 -5.20 -7.81 -12.55
N ALA A 145 -5.21 -7.08 -13.66
CA ALA A 145 -6.44 -6.53 -14.24
C ALA A 145 -7.46 -7.63 -14.58
N ARG A 146 -7.01 -8.78 -15.12
CA ARG A 146 -7.86 -9.94 -15.40
C ARG A 146 -8.38 -10.62 -14.13
N ALA A 147 -7.58 -10.69 -13.08
CA ALA A 147 -7.97 -11.27 -11.80
C ALA A 147 -9.07 -10.43 -11.14
N PHE A 148 -8.85 -9.13 -10.96
CA PHE A 148 -9.78 -8.25 -10.24
C PHE A 148 -11.09 -7.98 -10.99
N ALA A 149 -11.08 -8.05 -12.33
CA ALA A 149 -12.31 -7.98 -13.12
C ALA A 149 -13.30 -9.14 -12.81
N GLN A 150 -12.83 -10.26 -12.24
CA GLN A 150 -13.68 -11.38 -11.86
C GLN A 150 -14.31 -11.24 -10.46
N VAL A 151 -13.88 -10.24 -9.69
CA VAL A 151 -14.34 -9.96 -8.32
C VAL A 151 -14.46 -8.43 -8.11
N PRO A 152 -15.31 -7.73 -8.90
CA PRO A 152 -15.44 -6.28 -8.82
C PRO A 152 -15.91 -5.75 -7.45
N GLU A 153 -16.52 -6.62 -6.63
CA GLU A 153 -16.92 -6.32 -5.26
C GLU A 153 -15.73 -6.22 -4.27
N ALA A 154 -14.55 -6.74 -4.62
CA ALA A 154 -13.37 -6.66 -3.76
C ALA A 154 -12.78 -5.24 -3.77
N THR A 155 -12.44 -4.73 -2.59
CA THR A 155 -11.60 -3.53 -2.48
C THR A 155 -10.15 -3.89 -2.72
N VAL A 156 -9.54 -3.29 -3.74
CA VAL A 156 -8.16 -3.54 -4.13
C VAL A 156 -7.41 -2.23 -4.13
N ILE A 157 -6.26 -2.21 -3.47
CA ILE A 157 -5.37 -1.05 -3.42
C ILE A 157 -4.09 -1.40 -4.16
N LEU A 158 -3.84 -0.69 -5.26
CA LEU A 158 -2.63 -0.85 -6.06
C LEU A 158 -1.50 -0.08 -5.36
N ASP A 159 -0.50 -0.81 -4.86
CA ASP A 159 0.70 -0.23 -4.29
C ASP A 159 1.58 0.40 -5.36
N HIS A 160 2.25 1.49 -4.99
CA HIS A 160 3.39 2.06 -5.73
C HIS A 160 3.15 2.31 -7.23
N LEU A 161 2.00 2.90 -7.57
CA LEU A 161 1.59 3.12 -8.97
C LEU A 161 1.56 1.83 -9.83
N GLY A 162 1.36 0.67 -9.18
CA GLY A 162 1.38 -0.65 -9.79
C GLY A 162 2.78 -1.18 -10.13
N ASN A 163 3.85 -0.56 -9.61
CA ASN A 163 5.25 -0.80 -10.02
C ASN A 163 5.42 -0.72 -11.55
N ALA A 164 4.67 0.17 -12.19
CA ALA A 164 4.69 0.37 -13.64
C ALA A 164 6.12 0.70 -14.11
N PRO A 165 6.70 -0.05 -15.08
CA PRO A 165 8.04 0.23 -15.60
C PRO A 165 8.06 1.46 -16.53
N GLY A 166 6.87 1.98 -16.86
CA GLY A 166 6.63 3.10 -17.76
C GLY A 166 5.18 3.10 -18.24
N LEU A 167 4.87 3.89 -19.27
CA LEU A 167 3.53 4.05 -19.82
C LEU A 167 3.40 3.44 -21.22
N ASP A 168 3.82 2.18 -21.37
CA ASP A 168 3.55 1.42 -22.58
C ASP A 168 2.06 1.06 -22.71
N ASP A 169 1.68 0.59 -23.89
CA ASP A 169 0.29 0.27 -24.21
C ASP A 169 -0.32 -0.81 -23.31
N ALA A 170 0.48 -1.79 -22.88
CA ALA A 170 0.02 -2.86 -22.00
C ALA A 170 -0.28 -2.32 -20.60
N THR A 171 0.63 -1.51 -20.05
CA THR A 171 0.51 -0.86 -18.75
C THR A 171 -0.67 0.10 -18.71
N LYS A 172 -0.81 0.97 -19.74
CA LYS A 172 -1.95 1.89 -19.85
C LYS A 172 -3.30 1.16 -19.85
N ARG A 173 -3.40 0.07 -20.63
CA ARG A 173 -4.63 -0.75 -20.68
C ARG A 173 -4.92 -1.43 -19.35
N ALA A 174 -3.91 -1.99 -18.70
CA ALA A 174 -4.07 -2.66 -17.41
C ALA A 174 -4.52 -1.68 -16.30
N LEU A 175 -3.85 -0.53 -16.18
CA LEU A 175 -4.23 0.52 -15.23
C LEU A 175 -5.63 1.08 -15.53
N GLY A 176 -5.97 1.30 -16.80
CA GLY A 176 -7.31 1.73 -17.22
C GLY A 176 -8.41 0.72 -16.90
N ALA A 177 -8.14 -0.57 -17.10
CA ALA A 177 -9.08 -1.64 -16.75
C ALA A 177 -9.30 -1.70 -15.23
N MET A 178 -8.24 -1.59 -14.43
CA MET A 178 -8.36 -1.57 -12.97
C MET A 178 -9.07 -0.32 -12.48
N ALA A 179 -8.75 0.86 -13.00
CA ALA A 179 -9.42 2.12 -12.64
C ALA A 179 -10.94 2.12 -12.87
N ALA A 180 -11.41 1.35 -13.86
CA ALA A 180 -12.82 1.17 -14.17
C ALA A 180 -13.57 0.32 -13.12
N LEU A 181 -12.86 -0.43 -12.27
CA LEU A 181 -13.48 -1.22 -11.20
C LEU A 181 -14.02 -0.29 -10.11
N PRO A 182 -15.17 -0.60 -9.49
CA PRO A 182 -15.81 0.31 -8.55
C PRO A 182 -14.98 0.53 -7.27
N ASN A 183 -14.29 -0.50 -6.80
CA ASN A 183 -13.57 -0.51 -5.52
C ASN A 183 -12.04 -0.61 -5.67
N SER A 184 -11.48 -0.11 -6.79
CA SER A 184 -10.04 -0.03 -7.01
C SER A 184 -9.48 1.33 -6.58
N TYR A 185 -8.38 1.32 -5.84
CA TYR A 185 -7.63 2.52 -5.46
C TYR A 185 -6.16 2.37 -5.86
N ILE A 186 -5.44 3.47 -5.98
CA ILE A 186 -4.00 3.44 -6.33
C ILE A 186 -3.21 4.43 -5.48
N LYS A 187 -2.08 3.99 -4.98
CA LYS A 187 -1.16 4.79 -4.16
C LYS A 187 -0.12 5.50 -5.02
N VAL A 188 0.12 6.77 -4.71
CA VAL A 188 1.20 7.57 -5.32
C VAL A 188 2.43 7.48 -4.42
N SER A 189 3.21 6.43 -4.63
CA SER A 189 4.46 6.14 -3.91
C SER A 189 5.33 5.16 -4.73
N GLY A 190 6.44 4.70 -4.16
CA GLY A 190 7.26 3.62 -4.71
C GLY A 190 8.66 3.57 -4.10
N ASP A 191 9.47 2.61 -4.55
CA ASP A 191 10.86 2.45 -4.10
C ASP A 191 11.79 3.49 -4.71
N ASN A 192 11.38 4.11 -5.82
CA ASN A 192 12.07 5.19 -6.49
C ASN A 192 11.21 6.46 -6.43
N PRO A 193 11.80 7.65 -6.59
CA PRO A 193 11.03 8.88 -6.82
C PRO A 193 9.99 8.65 -7.93
N VAL A 194 8.74 9.02 -7.66
CA VAL A 194 7.65 8.81 -8.62
C VAL A 194 7.90 9.54 -9.93
N ASP A 195 7.59 8.89 -11.05
CA ASP A 195 7.65 9.50 -12.37
C ASP A 195 6.42 10.43 -12.56
N PRO A 196 6.62 11.75 -12.77
CA PRO A 196 5.52 12.70 -12.97
C PRO A 196 4.58 12.35 -14.13
N ASP A 197 5.07 11.69 -15.19
CA ASP A 197 4.24 11.25 -16.31
C ASP A 197 3.28 10.13 -15.88
N VAL A 198 3.78 9.16 -15.10
CA VAL A 198 2.94 8.08 -14.55
C VAL A 198 1.90 8.64 -13.60
N VAL A 199 2.28 9.57 -12.71
CA VAL A 199 1.34 10.20 -11.76
C VAL A 199 0.25 10.97 -12.51
N ARG A 200 0.59 11.75 -13.55
CA ARG A 200 -0.40 12.46 -14.39
C ARG A 200 -1.37 11.48 -15.03
N PHE A 201 -0.87 10.44 -15.68
CA PHE A 201 -1.70 9.42 -16.32
C PHE A 201 -2.64 8.73 -15.31
N VAL A 202 -2.12 8.36 -14.14
CA VAL A 202 -2.91 7.72 -13.07
C VAL A 202 -4.02 8.65 -12.58
N ARG A 203 -3.73 9.94 -12.36
CA ARG A 203 -4.75 10.93 -11.96
C ARG A 203 -5.87 11.04 -12.98
N ASP A 204 -5.53 11.09 -14.26
CA ASP A 204 -6.51 11.22 -15.35
C ASP A 204 -7.41 9.99 -15.45
N VAL A 205 -6.85 8.80 -15.24
CA VAL A 205 -7.56 7.52 -15.46
C VAL A 205 -8.33 7.04 -14.22
N PHE A 206 -7.76 7.13 -13.03
CA PHE A 206 -8.45 6.78 -11.78
C PHE A 206 -9.40 7.87 -11.28
N GLY A 207 -9.13 9.13 -11.66
CA GLY A 207 -9.87 10.28 -11.17
C GLY A 207 -9.55 10.61 -9.70
N PRO A 208 -10.00 11.78 -9.21
CA PRO A 208 -9.57 12.32 -7.92
C PRO A 208 -10.07 11.51 -6.70
N ARG A 209 -11.07 10.64 -6.87
CA ARG A 209 -11.72 9.91 -5.77
C ARG A 209 -11.10 8.53 -5.48
N LYS A 210 -10.07 8.12 -6.24
CA LYS A 210 -9.46 6.78 -6.16
C LYS A 210 -7.93 6.81 -6.05
N VAL A 211 -7.34 7.98 -5.82
CA VAL A 211 -5.88 8.16 -5.73
C VAL A 211 -5.51 8.46 -4.28
N LEU A 212 -4.62 7.65 -3.71
CA LEU A 212 -4.23 7.70 -2.30
C LEU A 212 -2.83 8.29 -2.15
N TYR A 213 -2.67 9.18 -1.16
CA TYR A 213 -1.36 9.56 -0.67
C TYR A 213 -0.72 8.41 0.13
N ALA A 214 0.55 8.13 -0.15
CA ALA A 214 1.36 7.12 0.54
C ALA A 214 2.81 7.61 0.62
N SER A 215 3.46 7.48 1.78
CA SER A 215 4.86 7.87 1.92
C SER A 215 5.83 6.77 1.48
N ASN A 216 5.46 5.50 1.66
CA ASN A 216 6.38 4.35 1.60
C ASN A 216 7.53 4.48 2.62
N TRP A 217 7.31 5.20 3.72
CA TRP A 217 8.31 5.36 4.76
C TRP A 217 8.49 4.05 5.55
N PRO A 218 9.73 3.68 5.93
CA PRO A 218 10.99 4.40 5.72
C PRO A 218 11.73 3.98 4.44
N VAL A 219 11.15 3.10 3.60
CA VAL A 219 11.77 2.61 2.35
C VAL A 219 12.11 3.76 1.39
N VAL A 220 11.29 4.82 1.38
CA VAL A 220 11.53 6.07 0.62
C VAL A 220 12.93 6.67 0.83
N GLU A 221 13.57 6.44 1.98
CA GLU A 221 14.92 6.95 2.32
C GLU A 221 16.08 6.23 1.58
N LEU A 222 15.79 5.15 0.83
CA LEU A 222 16.79 4.47 0.02
C LEU A 222 17.24 5.33 -1.16
N ASN A 223 16.26 5.76 -1.97
CA ASN A 223 16.45 6.39 -3.28
C ASN A 223 15.88 7.82 -3.34
N SER A 224 15.32 8.31 -2.23
CA SER A 224 14.80 9.67 -2.05
C SER A 224 14.92 10.06 -0.58
N THR A 225 14.10 11.01 -0.11
CA THR A 225 13.79 11.25 1.29
C THR A 225 12.28 11.47 1.46
N PHE A 226 11.75 11.22 2.65
CA PHE A 226 10.37 11.56 3.02
C PHE A 226 10.08 13.03 2.69
N ALA A 227 11.02 13.90 3.05
CA ALA A 227 10.86 15.34 2.86
C ALA A 227 10.83 15.78 1.40
N ALA A 228 11.55 15.08 0.51
CA ALA A 228 11.49 15.35 -0.93
C ALA A 228 10.19 14.81 -1.55
N HIS A 229 9.80 13.59 -1.20
CA HIS A 229 8.57 12.96 -1.68
C HIS A 229 7.32 13.74 -1.22
N PHE A 230 7.23 14.09 0.05
CA PHE A 230 6.07 14.82 0.58
C PHE A 230 5.90 16.21 -0.05
N ARG A 231 6.99 16.95 -0.25
CA ARG A 231 6.94 18.24 -0.97
C ARG A 231 6.48 18.05 -2.42
N LEU A 232 6.97 17.01 -3.11
CA LEU A 232 6.50 16.69 -4.45
C LEU A 232 4.98 16.40 -4.47
N MET A 233 4.46 15.70 -3.46
CA MET A 233 3.02 15.45 -3.36
C MET A 233 2.23 16.75 -3.16
N LEU A 234 2.70 17.67 -2.32
CA LEU A 234 2.11 19.00 -2.17
C LEU A 234 2.17 19.81 -3.47
N ASP A 235 3.28 19.77 -4.20
CA ASP A 235 3.43 20.48 -5.47
C ASP A 235 2.49 19.93 -6.56
N MET A 236 2.29 18.60 -6.59
CA MET A 236 1.47 17.94 -7.61
C MET A 236 -0.02 17.95 -7.32
N PHE A 237 -0.42 17.86 -6.04
CA PHE A 237 -1.82 17.71 -5.62
C PHE A 237 -2.36 18.93 -4.86
N GLY A 238 -1.51 19.87 -4.45
CA GLY A 238 -1.92 20.97 -3.58
C GLY A 238 -2.36 20.47 -2.20
N GLU A 239 -3.35 21.14 -1.60
CA GLU A 239 -3.98 20.72 -0.34
C GLU A 239 -5.26 19.90 -0.59
N ASP A 240 -5.22 18.95 -1.54
CA ASP A 240 -6.39 18.13 -1.89
C ASP A 240 -6.75 17.14 -0.76
N GLU A 241 -7.85 17.45 -0.05
CA GLU A 241 -8.36 16.61 1.04
C GLU A 241 -8.78 15.20 0.61
N ASP A 242 -9.20 15.00 -0.65
CA ASP A 242 -9.49 13.65 -1.13
C ASP A 242 -8.23 12.82 -1.21
N PHE A 243 -7.17 13.36 -1.83
CA PHE A 243 -5.89 12.66 -1.97
C PHE A 243 -5.22 12.39 -0.62
N PHE A 244 -5.17 13.39 0.27
CA PHE A 244 -4.47 13.27 1.55
C PHE A 244 -5.27 12.57 2.66
N MET A 245 -6.59 12.45 2.55
CA MET A 245 -7.41 11.89 3.64
C MET A 245 -8.65 11.12 3.17
N ASN A 246 -9.59 11.77 2.47
CA ASN A 246 -10.93 11.21 2.29
C ASN A 246 -10.94 9.93 1.43
N ASN A 247 -10.02 9.78 0.48
CA ASN A 247 -9.88 8.55 -0.30
C ASN A 247 -9.46 7.37 0.60
N ALA A 248 -8.52 7.58 1.52
CA ALA A 248 -8.08 6.55 2.46
C ALA A 248 -9.21 6.16 3.43
N VAL A 249 -9.98 7.15 3.91
CA VAL A 249 -11.18 6.90 4.73
C VAL A 249 -12.15 5.95 4.04
N ARG A 250 -12.43 6.17 2.75
CA ARG A 250 -13.33 5.31 1.95
C ARG A 250 -12.73 3.94 1.65
N ALA A 251 -11.45 3.89 1.24
CA ALA A 251 -10.80 2.65 0.83
C ALA A 251 -10.67 1.65 1.98
N TYR A 252 -10.36 2.13 3.19
CA TYR A 252 -10.08 1.27 4.34
C TYR A 252 -11.16 1.27 5.43
N GLY A 253 -12.25 2.03 5.24
CA GLY A 253 -13.31 2.17 6.25
C GLY A 253 -12.76 2.71 7.59
N ILE A 254 -12.05 3.84 7.53
CA ILE A 254 -11.50 4.50 8.72
C ILE A 254 -12.59 5.37 9.36
N GLU A 255 -12.79 5.22 10.66
CA GLU A 255 -13.67 6.09 11.45
C GLU A 255 -12.80 7.21 12.05
N LEU A 256 -13.15 8.48 11.77
CA LEU A 256 -12.45 9.69 12.21
C LEU A 256 -13.21 10.42 13.32
#